data_AF-M0JXF8-F1
#
_entry.id   AF-M0JXF8-F1
#
_cell.length_a   1.000
_cell.length_b   1.000
_cell.length_c   1.000
_cell.angle_alpha   90.00
_cell.angle_beta   90.00
_cell.angle_gamma   90.00
#
_symmetry.space_group_name_H-M   'P 1'
#
loop_
_entity.id
_entity.type
_entity.pdbx_description
1 polymer ?
#
loop_
_entity_poly.entity_id
_entity_poly.type
_entity_poly.pdbx_seq_one_letter_code
_entity_poly.pdbx_strand_id
1 'polypeptide(L)'
;MDSSTYREYILNIRITERTTGEGDTRYRFEAPDHEGVEFDDPEMATLYADVYFDVNGFQEAGTGDRGVPPTVIQAGRDTLVAYFLTQAGVDVHWAASFYGEKPEKIERYVSRVRKRSKKIREGAKEQGHA
;
A
#
# COMPACT_ATOMS: atom_id res chain seq x y z
N MET A 1 -5.30 -20.93 -13.89
CA MET A 1 -5.56 -20.54 -12.49
C MET A 1 -6.27 -19.21 -12.55
N ASP A 2 -7.54 -19.20 -12.17
CA ASP A 2 -8.39 -18.02 -12.22
C ASP A 2 -8.02 -17.06 -11.09
N SER A 3 -7.85 -15.78 -11.42
CA SER A 3 -7.72 -14.70 -10.43
C SER A 3 -9.08 -14.04 -10.22
N SER A 4 -9.49 -13.82 -8.98
CA SER A 4 -10.70 -13.07 -8.62
C SER A 4 -10.33 -11.68 -8.08
N THR A 5 -11.28 -10.74 -8.14
CA THR A 5 -11.12 -9.45 -7.48
C THR A 5 -11.30 -9.62 -5.98
N TYR A 6 -10.24 -9.36 -5.20
CA TYR A 6 -10.32 -9.26 -3.73
C TYR A 6 -10.94 -7.93 -3.31
N ARG A 7 -10.48 -6.83 -3.93
CA ARG A 7 -10.97 -5.48 -3.63
C ARG A 7 -10.84 -4.56 -4.82
N GLU A 8 -11.90 -3.81 -5.11
CA GLU A 8 -11.91 -2.80 -6.17
C GLU A 8 -11.95 -1.39 -5.58
N TYR A 9 -11.22 -0.49 -6.22
CA TYR A 9 -11.17 0.93 -5.92
C TYR A 9 -11.50 1.73 -7.20
N ILE A 10 -11.61 3.05 -7.04
CA ILE A 10 -11.77 3.97 -8.16
C ILE A 10 -10.53 3.98 -9.06
N LEU A 11 -10.64 4.61 -10.24
CA LEU A 11 -9.53 4.84 -11.18
C LEU A 11 -8.90 3.54 -11.71
N ASN A 12 -9.70 2.47 -11.84
CA ASN A 12 -9.26 1.14 -12.26
C ASN A 12 -8.14 0.55 -11.37
N ILE A 13 -8.11 0.94 -10.10
CA ILE A 13 -7.18 0.38 -9.12
C ILE A 13 -7.87 -0.77 -8.40
N ARG A 14 -7.19 -1.91 -8.26
CA ARG A 14 -7.76 -3.09 -7.59
C ARG A 14 -6.68 -3.95 -6.95
N ILE A 15 -7.13 -4.84 -6.08
CA ILE A 15 -6.36 -5.96 -5.57
C ILE A 15 -7.06 -7.22 -6.07
N THR A 16 -6.33 -8.07 -6.77
CA THR A 16 -6.79 -9.41 -7.17
C THR A 16 -6.20 -10.45 -6.24
N GLU A 17 -6.93 -11.53 -5.98
CA GLU A 17 -6.41 -12.70 -5.29
C GLU A 17 -6.27 -13.88 -6.26
N ARG A 18 -5.27 -14.72 -5.99
CA ARG A 18 -5.04 -15.96 -6.74
C ARG A 18 -4.50 -17.03 -5.81
N THR A 19 -5.14 -18.20 -5.82
CA THR A 19 -4.58 -19.40 -5.18
C THR A 19 -3.49 -19.99 -6.06
N THR A 20 -2.31 -20.19 -5.47
CA THR A 20 -1.14 -20.82 -6.10
C THR A 20 -1.32 -22.33 -6.17
N GLY A 21 -0.48 -23.01 -6.95
CA GLY A 21 -0.51 -24.49 -7.03
C GLY A 21 -0.19 -25.19 -5.70
N GLU A 22 0.40 -24.47 -4.75
CA GLU A 22 0.78 -24.97 -3.42
C GLU A 22 -0.34 -24.77 -2.38
N GLY A 23 -1.43 -24.10 -2.75
CA GLY A 23 -2.58 -23.83 -1.87
C GLY A 23 -2.55 -22.47 -1.18
N ASP A 24 -1.43 -21.74 -1.25
CA ASP A 24 -1.32 -20.38 -0.70
C ASP A 24 -2.05 -19.36 -1.58
N THR A 25 -2.60 -18.31 -0.96
CA THR A 25 -3.27 -17.21 -1.68
C THR A 25 -2.36 -16.00 -1.77
N ARG A 26 -2.19 -15.46 -2.98
CA ARG A 26 -1.41 -14.25 -3.25
C ARG A 26 -2.33 -13.11 -3.65
N TYR A 27 -2.03 -11.91 -3.17
CA TYR A 27 -2.80 -10.69 -3.42
C TYR A 27 -1.98 -9.73 -4.27
N ARG A 28 -2.45 -9.41 -5.47
CA ARG A 28 -1.76 -8.51 -6.40
C ARG A 28 -2.45 -7.16 -6.44
N PHE A 29 -1.72 -6.10 -6.10
CA PHE A 29 -2.13 -4.72 -6.37
C PHE A 29 -1.92 -4.40 -7.86
N GLU A 30 -2.94 -3.81 -8.48
CA GLU A 30 -2.93 -3.39 -9.89
C GLU A 30 -3.41 -1.93 -10.00
N ALA A 31 -2.68 -1.11 -10.74
CA ALA A 31 -3.08 0.25 -11.12
C ALA A 31 -2.62 0.56 -12.56
N PRO A 32 -3.32 1.41 -13.32
CA PRO A 32 -3.05 1.63 -14.76
C PRO A 32 -1.61 2.02 -15.09
N ASP A 33 -1.00 2.86 -14.25
CA ASP A 33 0.35 3.37 -14.46
C ASP A 33 1.38 2.71 -13.54
N HIS A 34 1.10 1.58 -12.89
CA HIS A 34 2.02 0.92 -11.95
C HIS A 34 2.25 -0.54 -12.33
N GLU A 35 3.51 -1.00 -12.28
CA GLU A 35 3.91 -2.39 -12.58
C GLU A 35 3.20 -3.47 -11.72
N GLY A 36 2.50 -3.07 -10.65
CA GLY A 36 1.75 -3.95 -9.76
C GLY A 36 2.68 -4.76 -8.86
N VAL A 37 2.19 -5.11 -7.67
CA VAL A 37 3.01 -5.77 -6.63
C VAL A 37 2.20 -6.90 -5.99
N GLU A 38 2.83 -8.05 -5.76
CA GLU A 38 2.21 -9.20 -5.10
C GLU A 38 2.57 -9.25 -3.60
N PHE A 39 1.59 -9.64 -2.78
CA PHE A 39 1.69 -9.75 -1.33
C PHE A 39 1.16 -11.11 -0.87
N ASP A 40 1.71 -11.60 0.24
CA ASP A 40 1.20 -12.76 0.98
C ASP A 40 0.02 -12.42 1.90
N ASP A 41 -0.03 -11.16 2.36
CA ASP A 41 -1.01 -10.67 3.31
C ASP A 41 -1.96 -9.66 2.63
N PRO A 42 -3.29 -9.88 2.64
CA PRO A 42 -4.24 -8.93 2.08
C PRO A 42 -4.23 -7.57 2.80
N GLU A 43 -3.88 -7.52 4.08
CA GLU A 43 -3.75 -6.26 4.83
C GLU A 43 -2.56 -5.44 4.33
N MET A 44 -1.46 -6.08 3.93
CA MET A 44 -0.31 -5.39 3.34
C MET A 44 -0.62 -4.90 1.92
N ALA A 45 -1.31 -5.70 1.10
CA ALA A 45 -1.80 -5.25 -0.20
C ALA A 45 -2.74 -4.03 -0.08
N THR A 46 -3.62 -4.06 0.92
CA THR A 46 -4.54 -2.95 1.22
C THR A 46 -3.79 -1.70 1.71
N LEU A 47 -2.80 -1.87 2.58
CA LEU A 47 -1.97 -0.77 3.08
C LEU A 47 -1.15 -0.13 1.95
N TYR A 48 -0.64 -0.94 1.03
CA TYR A 48 0.06 -0.48 -0.16
C TYR A 48 -0.85 0.37 -1.05
N ALA A 49 -2.07 -0.09 -1.31
CA ALA A 49 -3.08 0.71 -2.01
C ALA A 49 -3.37 2.01 -1.25
N ASP A 50 -3.44 1.98 0.09
CA ASP A 50 -3.68 3.18 0.86
C ASP A 50 -2.55 4.21 0.69
N VAL A 51 -1.28 3.78 0.70
CA VAL A 51 -0.10 4.62 0.40
C VAL A 51 -0.19 5.18 -1.02
N TYR A 52 -0.53 4.35 -2.01
CA TYR A 52 -0.64 4.78 -3.41
C TYR A 52 -1.64 5.93 -3.56
N PHE A 53 -2.83 5.81 -2.97
CA PHE A 53 -3.82 6.88 -2.96
C PHE A 53 -3.38 8.11 -2.14
N ASP A 54 -2.69 7.92 -1.01
CA ASP A 54 -2.25 9.00 -0.12
C ASP A 54 -1.27 9.97 -0.84
N VAL A 55 -0.49 9.45 -1.77
CA VAL A 55 0.48 10.24 -2.56
C VAL A 55 0.04 10.51 -3.99
N ASN A 56 -1.20 10.14 -4.35
CA ASN A 56 -1.73 10.26 -5.71
C ASN A 56 -0.89 9.53 -6.77
N GLY A 57 -0.41 8.34 -6.42
CA GLY A 57 0.39 7.46 -7.27
C GLY A 57 1.90 7.64 -7.11
N PHE A 58 2.62 6.55 -7.32
CA PHE A 58 4.08 6.54 -7.33
C PHE A 58 4.61 5.43 -8.23
N GLN A 59 5.87 5.56 -8.64
CA GLN A 59 6.59 4.54 -9.40
C GLN A 59 7.68 3.93 -8.54
N GLU A 60 7.79 2.61 -8.59
CA GLU A 60 8.90 1.87 -7.99
C GLU A 60 10.04 1.62 -8.98
N ALA A 61 9.94 2.10 -10.22
CA ALA A 61 11.04 2.00 -11.18
C ALA A 61 12.34 2.63 -10.61
N GLY A 62 13.35 1.79 -10.39
CA GLY A 62 14.64 2.18 -9.83
C GLY A 62 14.69 2.31 -8.30
N THR A 63 13.67 1.89 -7.55
CA THR A 63 13.73 1.80 -6.08
C THR A 63 14.76 0.79 -5.60
N GLY A 64 15.03 -0.28 -6.36
CA GLY A 64 16.14 -1.21 -6.06
C GLY A 64 17.51 -0.53 -5.95
N ASP A 65 17.73 0.57 -6.69
CA ASP A 65 18.97 1.36 -6.65
C ASP A 65 18.85 2.62 -5.76
N ARG A 66 17.64 3.20 -5.65
CA ARG A 66 17.38 4.50 -5.01
C ARG A 66 16.72 4.40 -3.63
N GLY A 67 16.33 3.20 -3.21
CA GLY A 67 15.56 2.95 -1.99
C GLY A 67 14.09 3.30 -2.17
N VAL A 68 13.60 4.30 -1.45
CA VAL A 68 12.16 4.61 -1.37
C VAL A 68 11.74 5.55 -2.52
N PRO A 69 10.53 5.40 -3.10
CA PRO A 69 10.01 6.36 -4.07
C PRO A 69 10.04 7.81 -3.55
N PRO A 70 10.51 8.79 -4.34
CA PRO A 70 10.60 10.18 -3.90
C PRO A 70 9.28 10.77 -3.41
N THR A 71 8.15 10.40 -4.02
CA THR A 71 6.81 10.86 -3.63
C THR A 71 6.41 10.37 -2.23
N VAL A 72 6.79 9.14 -1.88
CA VAL A 72 6.57 8.57 -0.53
C VAL A 72 7.41 9.30 0.51
N ILE A 73 8.68 9.62 0.19
CA ILE A 73 9.56 10.40 1.09
C ILE A 73 8.96 11.80 1.34
N GLN A 74 8.48 12.46 0.28
CA GLN A 74 7.94 13.82 0.34
C GLN A 74 6.59 13.90 1.07
N ALA A 75 5.79 12.84 1.05
CA ALA A 75 4.51 12.78 1.75
C ALA A 75 4.66 12.81 3.29
N GLY A 76 5.85 12.46 3.79
CA GLY A 76 6.22 12.59 5.17
C GLY A 76 6.29 11.27 5.92
N ARG A 77 6.58 11.38 7.22
CA ARG A 77 7.00 10.23 8.04
C ARG A 77 5.92 9.16 8.18
N ASP A 78 4.64 9.52 8.23
CA ASP A 78 3.59 8.51 8.40
C ASP A 78 3.38 7.66 7.15
N THR A 79 3.41 8.28 5.97
CA THR A 79 3.37 7.57 4.68
C THR A 79 4.63 6.73 4.46
N LEU A 80 5.80 7.24 4.83
CA LEU A 80 7.05 6.47 4.76
C LEU A 80 7.02 5.23 5.66
N VAL A 81 6.52 5.36 6.88
CA VAL A 81 6.32 4.22 7.80
C VAL A 81 5.34 3.20 7.22
N ALA A 82 4.21 3.67 6.69
CA ALA A 82 3.22 2.79 6.06
C ALA A 82 3.80 2.04 4.86
N TYR A 83 4.57 2.70 4.00
CA TYR A 83 5.25 2.06 2.88
C TYR A 83 6.29 1.03 3.32
N PHE A 84 7.06 1.30 4.39
CA PHE A 84 8.01 0.31 4.88
C PHE A 84 7.33 -0.95 5.41
N LEU A 85 6.18 -0.81 6.08
CA LEU A 85 5.43 -1.98 6.56
C LEU A 85 4.93 -2.89 5.44
N THR A 86 4.81 -2.40 4.21
CA THR A 86 4.44 -3.25 3.06
C THR A 86 5.64 -4.00 2.48
N GLN A 87 6.86 -3.71 2.93
CA GLN A 87 8.07 -4.37 2.44
C GLN A 87 8.29 -5.71 3.14
N ALA A 88 8.82 -6.68 2.38
CA ALA A 88 9.08 -8.02 2.91
C ALA A 88 10.00 -7.98 4.14
N GLY A 89 9.57 -8.64 5.23
CA GLY A 89 10.34 -8.75 6.46
C GLY A 89 10.28 -7.53 7.38
N VAL A 90 9.45 -6.53 7.08
CA VAL A 90 9.27 -5.35 7.92
C VAL A 90 7.97 -5.47 8.70
N ASP A 91 8.07 -5.56 10.02
CA ASP A 91 6.91 -5.54 10.93
C ASP A 91 6.85 -4.26 11.79
N VAL A 92 5.80 -4.13 12.59
CA VAL A 92 5.56 -2.97 13.44
C VAL A 92 6.65 -2.77 14.50
N HIS A 93 7.24 -3.86 15.00
CA HIS A 93 8.26 -3.83 16.05
C HIS A 93 9.63 -3.45 15.47
N TRP A 94 9.94 -3.96 14.29
CA TRP A 94 11.10 -3.53 13.51
C TRP A 94 11.00 -2.03 13.20
N ALA A 95 9.86 -1.57 12.67
CA ALA A 95 9.65 -0.17 12.34
C ALA A 95 9.75 0.72 13.60
N ALA A 96 9.13 0.31 14.70
CA ALA A 96 9.23 1.00 15.99
C ALA A 96 10.70 1.15 16.43
N SER A 97 11.47 0.07 16.35
CA SER A 97 12.89 0.06 16.71
C SER A 97 13.73 0.96 15.80
N PHE A 98 13.55 0.85 14.47
CA PHE A 98 14.26 1.68 13.49
C PHE A 98 14.04 3.18 13.71
N TYR A 99 12.81 3.55 14.07
CA TYR A 99 12.42 4.94 14.27
C TYR A 99 12.64 5.48 15.70
N GLY A 100 13.05 4.63 16.64
CA GLY A 100 13.16 4.98 18.06
C GLY A 100 11.81 5.34 18.70
N GLU A 101 10.74 4.66 18.29
CA GLU A 101 9.37 4.92 18.72
C GLU A 101 8.74 3.69 19.36
N LYS A 102 7.57 3.86 19.98
CA LYS A 102 6.78 2.72 20.45
C LYS A 102 5.87 2.17 19.34
N PRO A 103 5.53 0.86 19.33
CA PRO A 103 4.64 0.25 18.34
C PRO A 103 3.31 1.00 18.17
N GLU A 104 2.70 1.51 19.24
CA GLU A 104 1.43 2.23 19.18
C GLU A 104 1.55 3.53 18.38
N LYS A 105 2.75 4.13 18.32
CA LYS A 105 3.00 5.30 17.48
C LYS A 105 3.07 4.94 15.99
N ILE A 106 3.65 3.78 15.67
CA ILE A 106 3.73 3.24 14.31
C ILE A 106 2.32 2.93 13.81
N GLU A 107 1.50 2.24 14.61
CA GLU A 107 0.10 1.97 14.30
C GLU A 107 -0.71 3.27 14.08
N ARG A 108 -0.44 4.31 14.89
CA ARG A 108 -1.07 5.62 14.72
C ARG A 108 -0.68 6.28 13.39
N TYR A 109 0.54 6.09 12.91
CA TYR A 109 0.94 6.56 11.58
C TYR A 109 0.16 5.85 10.48
N VAL A 110 0.09 4.51 10.54
CA VAL A 110 -0.71 3.70 9.61
C VAL A 110 -2.18 4.15 9.61
N SER A 111 -2.77 4.36 10.79
CA SER A 111 -4.16 4.83 10.92
C SER A 111 -4.41 6.17 10.23
N ARG A 112 -3.44 7.09 10.25
CA ARG A 112 -3.56 8.39 9.57
C ARG A 112 -3.55 8.24 8.05
N VAL A 113 -2.63 7.42 7.52
CA VAL A 113 -2.55 7.13 6.07
C VAL A 113 -3.85 6.48 5.59
N ARG A 114 -4.34 5.44 6.28
CA ARG A 114 -5.62 4.78 5.98
C ARG A 114 -6.79 5.77 5.93
N LYS A 115 -6.86 6.70 6.90
CA LYS A 115 -7.90 7.73 6.96
C LYS A 115 -7.80 8.74 5.81
N ARG A 116 -6.60 9.25 5.52
CA ARG A 116 -6.40 10.20 4.40
C ARG A 116 -6.74 9.56 3.07
N SER A 117 -6.23 8.36 2.84
CA SER A 117 -6.48 7.57 1.65
C SER A 117 -7.98 7.29 1.44
N LYS A 118 -8.69 6.89 2.51
CA LYS A 118 -10.15 6.73 2.47
C LYS A 118 -10.85 8.04 2.08
N LYS A 119 -10.49 9.18 2.69
CA LYS A 119 -11.07 10.48 2.38
C LYS A 119 -10.83 10.90 0.93
N ILE A 120 -9.63 10.63 0.39
CA ILE A 120 -9.29 10.91 -1.02
C ILE A 120 -10.21 10.11 -1.94
N ARG A 121 -10.37 8.80 -1.68
CA ARG A 121 -11.25 7.94 -2.49
C ARG A 121 -12.71 8.36 -2.41
N GLU A 122 -13.21 8.71 -1.22
CA GLU A 122 -14.58 9.18 -1.03
C GLU A 122 -14.80 10.51 -1.78
N GLY A 123 -13.88 11.47 -1.64
CA GLY A 123 -13.95 12.75 -2.35
C GLY A 123 -13.90 12.61 -3.87
N ALA A 124 -13.11 11.68 -4.39
CA ALA A 124 -13.06 11.41 -5.83
C ALA A 124 -14.36 10.77 -6.36
N LYS A 125 -14.98 9.86 -5.59
CA LYS A 125 -16.31 9.32 -5.92
C LYS A 125 -17.38 10.40 -5.97
N GLU A 126 -17.36 11.33 -5.01
CA GLU A 126 -18.28 12.48 -4.97
C GLU A 126 -18.09 13.41 -6.20
N GLN A 127 -16.88 13.47 -6.75
CA GLN A 127 -16.55 14.23 -7.96
C GLN A 127 -16.86 13.48 -9.28
N GLY A 128 -17.43 12.27 -9.20
CA GLY A 128 -17.83 11.48 -10.37
C GLY A 128 -16.73 10.58 -10.94
N HIS A 129 -15.62 10.39 -10.22
CA HIS A 129 -14.64 9.35 -10.53
C HIS A 129 -15.16 8.02 -9.96
N ALA A 130 -15.80 7.22 -10.81
CA ALA A 130 -16.26 5.86 -10.50
C ALA A 130 -15.18 4.84 -10.85
#